data_AF-M7MQK0-F1
#
_entry.id   AF-M7MQK0-F1
#
_cell.length_a   1.000
_cell.length_b   1.000
_cell.length_c   1.000
_cell.angle_alpha   90.00
_cell.angle_beta   90.00
_cell.angle_gamma   90.00
#
_symmetry.space_group_name_H-M   'P 1'
#
loop_
_entity.id
_entity.type
_entity.pdbx_description
1 polymer ?
#
loop_
_entity_poly.entity_id
_entity_poly.type
_entity_poly.pdbx_seq_one_letter_code
_entity_poly.pdbx_strand_id
1 'polypeptide(L)' 'MEAASTSMTLRALRSVGSGARALTRYLEGVLGADKYRIYLEHQARTHPGEAPMGEREFWRDYTDWQEKNPQGRCC' A
#
# COMPACT_ATOMS: atom_id res chain seq x y z
N MET A 1 -5.92 -25.19 -37.55
CA MET A 1 -6.52 -25.16 -36.20
C MET A 1 -5.45 -24.94 -35.12
N GLU A 2 -4.37 -24.18 -35.38
CA GLU A 2 -3.29 -23.91 -34.42
C GLU A 2 -3.28 -22.44 -33.92
N ALA A 3 -3.69 -21.48 -34.75
CA ALA A 3 -3.64 -20.04 -34.45
C ALA A 3 -4.53 -19.58 -33.27
N ALA A 4 -5.58 -20.34 -32.93
CA ALA A 4 -6.45 -20.04 -31.79
C ALA A 4 -5.75 -20.33 -30.45
N SER A 5 -4.86 -21.32 -30.41
CA SER A 5 -4.16 -21.76 -29.18
C SER A 5 -3.12 -20.75 -28.71
N THR A 6 -2.39 -20.12 -29.66
CA THR A 6 -1.40 -19.06 -29.40
C THR A 6 -2.04 -17.76 -28.90
N SER A 7 -3.25 -17.45 -29.39
CA SER A 7 -3.99 -16.25 -28.97
C SER A 7 -4.56 -16.37 -27.55
N MET A 8 -4.88 -17.59 -27.11
CA MET A 8 -5.46 -17.86 -25.80
C MET A 8 -4.39 -17.82 -24.69
N THR A 9 -3.17 -18.30 -24.99
CA THR A 9 -2.01 -18.23 -24.09
C THR A 9 -1.53 -16.79 -23.86
N LEU A 10 -1.52 -15.95 -24.91
CA LEU A 10 -1.15 -14.53 -24.78
C LEU A 10 -2.18 -13.73 -23.96
N ARG A 11 -3.48 -14.05 -24.05
CA ARG A 11 -4.52 -13.44 -23.20
C ARG A 11 -4.42 -13.89 -21.75
N ALA A 12 -4.15 -15.16 -21.50
CA ALA A 12 -3.97 -15.71 -20.16
C ALA A 12 -2.76 -15.10 -19.43
N LEU A 13 -1.65 -14.89 -20.13
CA LEU A 13 -0.48 -14.19 -19.55
C LEU A 13 -0.80 -12.73 -19.17
N ARG A 14 -1.64 -12.05 -19.97
CA ARG A 14 -2.06 -10.66 -19.69
C ARG A 14 -3.07 -10.55 -18.54
N SER A 15 -3.94 -11.55 -18.36
CA SER A 15 -4.87 -11.58 -17.22
C SER A 15 -4.16 -11.89 -15.89
N VAL A 16 -3.13 -12.74 -15.91
CA VAL A 16 -2.30 -13.02 -14.71
C VAL A 16 -1.55 -11.77 -14.23
N GLY A 17 -0.98 -10.98 -15.15
CA GLY A 17 -0.31 -9.71 -14.77
C GLY A 17 -1.26 -8.67 -14.16
N SER A 18 -2.53 -8.69 -14.58
CA SER A 18 -3.56 -7.77 -14.06
C SER A 18 -4.01 -8.16 -12.64
N GLY A 19 -4.20 -9.46 -12.38
CA GLY A 19 -4.57 -9.97 -11.06
C GLY A 19 -3.46 -9.78 -10.02
N ALA A 20 -2.20 -10.00 -10.40
CA ALA A 20 -1.05 -9.79 -9.52
C ALA A 20 -0.95 -8.33 -9.08
N ARG A 21 -1.14 -7.36 -9.99
CA ARG A 21 -1.11 -5.93 -9.66
C ARG A 21 -2.23 -5.51 -8.72
N ALA A 22 -3.43 -6.06 -8.89
CA ALA A 22 -4.55 -5.83 -7.98
C ALA A 22 -4.26 -6.40 -6.58
N LEU A 23 -3.67 -7.60 -6.50
CA LEU A 23 -3.25 -8.21 -5.24
C LEU A 23 -2.15 -7.39 -4.56
N THR A 24 -1.15 -6.90 -5.30
CA THR A 24 -0.11 -6.02 -4.73
C THR A 24 -0.71 -4.73 -4.18
N ARG A 25 -1.64 -4.09 -4.89
CA ARG A 25 -2.32 -2.88 -4.41
C ARG A 25 -3.19 -3.15 -3.17
N TYR A 26 -3.85 -4.30 -3.14
CA TYR A 26 -4.62 -4.75 -1.99
C TYR A 26 -3.71 -5.02 -0.79
N LEU A 27 -2.59 -5.72 -0.99
CA LEU A 27 -1.58 -5.98 0.04
C LEU A 27 -0.93 -4.68 0.52
N GLU A 28 -0.62 -3.73 -0.36
CA GLU A 28 -0.13 -2.39 0.00
C GLU A 28 -1.14 -1.63 0.89
N GLY A 29 -2.44 -1.72 0.57
CA GLY A 29 -3.51 -1.12 1.37
C GLY A 29 -3.77 -1.83 2.70
N VAL A 30 -3.71 -3.17 2.73
CA VAL A 30 -4.00 -4.00 3.92
C VAL A 30 -2.81 -4.10 4.88
N LEU A 31 -1.58 -4.25 4.36
CA LEU A 31 -0.36 -4.29 5.17
C LEU A 31 0.08 -2.91 5.65
N GLY A 32 -0.61 -1.84 5.22
CA GLY A 32 -0.31 -0.48 5.66
C GLY A 32 0.96 0.11 5.02
N ALA A 33 1.50 -0.48 3.94
CA ALA A 33 2.58 0.13 3.18
C ALA A 33 2.20 1.53 2.64
N ASP A 34 0.89 1.79 2.52
CA ASP A 34 0.34 3.05 2.06
C ASP A 34 0.21 4.15 3.15
N LYS A 35 0.52 3.83 4.41
CA LYS A 35 0.36 4.77 5.55
C LYS A 35 1.15 6.06 5.37
N TYR A 36 2.35 5.98 4.81
CA TYR A 36 3.17 7.16 4.54
C TYR A 36 2.57 8.06 3.45
N ARG A 37 2.00 7.48 2.37
CA ARG A 37 1.30 8.26 1.34
C ARG A 37 0.10 9.00 1.93
N ILE A 38 -0.72 8.30 2.72
CA ILE A 38 -1.88 8.91 3.40
C ILE A 38 -1.43 10.03 4.34
N TYR A 39 -0.33 9.86 5.06
CA TYR A 39 0.28 10.90 5.89
C TYR A 39 0.66 12.13 5.05
N LEU A 40 1.33 11.95 3.90
CA LEU A 40 1.69 13.07 3.03
C LEU A 40 0.47 13.80 2.47
N GLU A 41 -0.56 13.08 2.04
CA GLU A 41 -1.82 13.67 1.58
C GLU A 41 -2.57 14.41 2.70
N HIS A 42 -2.49 13.90 3.93
CA HIS A 42 -3.04 14.59 5.10
C HIS A 42 -2.21 15.84 5.42
N GLN A 43 -0.88 15.73 5.48
CA GLN A 43 0.03 16.85 5.74
C GLN A 43 -0.15 17.96 4.71
N ALA A 44 -0.23 17.63 3.41
CA ALA A 44 -0.43 18.61 2.35
C ALA A 44 -1.77 19.35 2.47
N ARG A 45 -2.81 18.71 3.03
CA ARG A 45 -4.13 19.32 3.25
C ARG A 45 -4.19 20.12 4.55
N THR A 46 -3.61 19.61 5.63
CA THR A 46 -3.70 20.18 6.97
C THR A 46 -2.66 21.27 7.20
N HIS A 47 -1.45 21.09 6.65
CA HIS A 47 -0.29 21.96 6.86
C HIS A 47 0.37 22.33 5.52
N PRO A 48 -0.31 23.12 4.66
CA PRO A 48 0.27 23.58 3.41
C PRO A 48 1.51 24.46 3.70
N GLY A 49 2.69 24.01 3.28
CA GLY A 49 3.95 24.74 3.41
C GLY A 49 4.91 24.23 4.49
N GLU A 50 4.49 23.27 5.31
CA GLU A 50 5.39 22.58 6.24
C GLU A 50 6.01 21.34 5.59
N ALA A 51 7.32 21.15 5.78
CA ALA A 51 8.00 19.97 5.28
C ALA A 51 7.47 18.72 6.01
N PRO A 52 6.95 17.71 5.30
CA PRO A 52 6.54 16.46 5.93
C PRO A 52 7.73 15.76 6.57
N MET A 53 7.48 14.97 7.62
CA MET A 53 8.49 14.09 8.20
C MET A 53 8.99 13.09 7.16
N GLY A 54 10.26 12.69 7.27
CA GLY A 54 10.81 11.64 6.44
C GLY A 54 10.16 10.28 6.73
N GLU A 55 10.16 9.40 5.74
CA GLU A 55 9.53 8.08 5.83
C GLU A 55 10.01 7.26 7.04
N ARG A 56 11.32 7.25 7.32
CA ARG A 56 11.89 6.54 8.46
C ARG A 56 11.42 7.11 9.80
N GLU A 57 11.28 8.43 9.89
CA GLU A 57 10.82 9.11 11.10
C GLU A 57 9.34 8.83 11.34
N PHE A 58 8.53 8.85 10.28
CA PHE A 58 7.13 8.45 10.31
C PHE A 58 6.97 7.02 10.85
N TRP A 59 7.74 6.06 10.35
CA TRP A 59 7.63 4.67 10.81
C TRP A 59 8.06 4.47 12.26
N ARG A 60 9.08 5.21 12.70
CA ARG A 60 9.49 5.21 14.11
C ARG A 60 8.37 5.77 15.00
N ASP A 61 7.85 6.96 14.67
CA ASP A 61 6.79 7.61 15.44
C ASP A 61 5.49 6.77 15.45
N TYR A 62 5.15 6.16 14.32
CA TYR A 62 4.01 5.25 14.21
C TYR A 62 4.18 4.02 15.11
N THR A 63 5.37 3.42 15.16
CA THR A 63 5.65 2.28 16.04
C THR A 63 5.58 2.70 17.51
N ASP A 64 6.21 3.82 17.87
CA ASP A 64 6.14 4.38 19.22
C ASP A 64 4.70 4.66 19.64
N TRP A 65 3.87 5.19 18.72
CA TRP A 65 2.46 5.43 18.96
C TRP A 65 1.68 4.13 19.18
N GLN A 66 1.96 3.08 18.39
CA GLN A 66 1.36 1.75 18.57
C GLN A 66 1.74 1.11 19.91
N GLU A 67 2.99 1.26 20.35
CA GLU A 67 3.45 0.76 21.65
C GLU A 67 2.79 1.50 22.81
N LYS A 68 2.69 2.84 22.72
CA LYS A 68 2.09 3.69 23.75
C LYS A 68 0.56 3.61 23.79
N ASN A 69 -0.07 3.23 22.69
CA ASN A 69 -1.52 3.08 22.58
C ASN A 69 -1.86 1.62 22.26
N PRO A 70 -1.72 0.69 23.22
CA PRO A 70 -2.10 -0.70 23.04
C PRO A 70 -3.64 -0.81 23.07
N GLN A 71 -4.31 -0.29 22.05
CA GLN A 71 -5.75 -0.43 21.88
C GLN A 71 -6.05 -1.94 21.81
N GLY A 72 -6.68 -2.51 22.84
CA GLY A 72 -7.13 -3.91 22.82
C GLY A 72 -6.15 -4.96 23.35
N ARG A 73 -5.16 -4.60 24.19
CA ARG A 73 -4.60 -5.59 25.11
C ARG A 73 -5.65 -5.89 26.19
N CYS A 74 -6.55 -6.82 25.88
CA CYS A 74 -7.39 -7.50 26.86
C CYS A 74 -6.48 -8.06 27.95
N CYS A 75 -6.50 -7.42 29.11
CA CYS A 75 -6.24 -8.09 30.38
C CYS A 75 -7.46 -8.94 30.75
#